data_AF-A0A958XFT4-F1
#
_entry.id   AF-A0A958XFT4-F1
#
_cell.length_a   1.000
_cell.length_b   1.000
_cell.length_c   1.000
_cell.angle_alpha   90.00
_cell.angle_beta   90.00
_cell.angle_gamma   90.00
#
_symmetry.space_group_name_H-M   'P 1'
#
loop_
_entity.id
_entity.type
_entity.pdbx_description
1 polymer ?
#
loop_
_entity_poly.entity_id
_entity_poly.type
_entity_poly.pdbx_seq_one_letter_code
_entity_poly.pdbx_strand_id
1 'polypeptide(L)'
;LLAAIWSFTFLTGATASVLRASVMFSTYLIGKAIFRKASVWNVLPASAFILLLYNPYFLFDAGFQLSYAAVAGMVFFYPRLYRLSPMLPKWADYAWQILLVGFSAQLGTLPLSLFYFHQFPVYFWLAGWVVVFGGAVFMAGGAALILCDLMFPVVAKWLGMALYWMLWGINQLIVGIQHLPGSVIGGIWIGAAAAFFLYVILLLLGATLAFRKARYLMGALMLTGSLGIVHAMRVHAQLSQKQIAIYSITNSRLMDFFAGDRLFTLGGDSLTVRQIAFSAQPNRWASGAQSIEMLGPDSLTRSNLMFDSPFVQFYDKKIAIVESGQLIKPGRFPSVPVDVVILANNPWVSIEECRRQFPFKTVVFDNTKHWKQVARWKSECAAEGIPCHDVREQGAWVSR
;
A
#
# COMPACT_ATOMS: atom_id res chain seq x y z
N LEU A 1 11.35 -32.58 14.96
CA LEU A 1 10.74 -31.25 14.74
C LEU A 1 11.00 -30.72 13.33
N LEU A 2 12.26 -30.56 12.90
CA LEU A 2 12.58 -30.07 11.53
C LEU A 2 11.92 -30.91 10.43
N ALA A 3 12.02 -32.23 10.51
CA ALA A 3 11.36 -33.13 9.56
C ALA A 3 9.84 -32.86 9.50
N ALA A 4 9.17 -32.69 10.64
CA ALA A 4 7.73 -32.38 10.68
C ALA A 4 7.40 -31.03 10.03
N ILE A 5 8.21 -29.99 10.25
CA ILE A 5 8.03 -28.67 9.63
C ILE A 5 8.16 -28.75 8.11
N TRP A 6 9.18 -29.44 7.60
CA TRP A 6 9.39 -29.58 6.16
C TRP A 6 8.37 -30.50 5.48
N SER A 7 8.00 -31.61 6.12
CA SER A 7 6.90 -32.46 5.65
C SER A 7 5.60 -31.67 5.52
N PHE A 8 5.28 -30.84 6.52
CA PHE A 8 4.11 -29.95 6.47
C PHE A 8 4.23 -28.88 5.36
N THR A 9 5.42 -28.30 5.17
CA THR A 9 5.66 -27.29 4.13
C THR A 9 5.38 -27.83 2.74
N PHE A 10 5.87 -29.02 2.43
CA PHE A 10 5.61 -29.64 1.13
C PHE A 10 4.16 -30.07 0.98
N LEU A 11 3.56 -30.59 2.04
CA LEU A 11 2.16 -31.02 2.03
C LEU A 11 1.19 -29.86 1.77
N THR A 12 1.49 -28.66 2.28
CA THR A 12 0.68 -27.44 2.09
C THR A 12 0.98 -26.70 0.78
N GLY A 13 1.75 -27.31 -0.13
CA GLY A 13 2.09 -26.73 -1.42
C GLY A 13 3.19 -25.64 -1.38
N ALA A 14 3.95 -25.58 -0.28
CA ALA A 14 5.14 -24.73 -0.13
C ALA A 14 4.91 -23.26 -0.53
N THR A 15 3.75 -22.70 -0.21
CA THR A 15 3.44 -21.29 -0.49
C THR A 15 4.52 -20.38 0.11
N ALA A 16 4.79 -19.24 -0.53
CA ALA A 16 5.89 -18.36 -0.17
C ALA A 16 5.93 -17.98 1.32
N SER A 17 4.76 -17.83 1.96
CA SER A 17 4.64 -17.55 3.40
C SER A 17 5.12 -18.74 4.26
N VAL A 18 4.64 -19.95 3.95
CA VAL A 18 4.99 -21.18 4.69
C VAL A 18 6.47 -21.51 4.50
N LEU A 19 6.98 -21.38 3.28
CA LEU A 19 8.39 -21.65 2.99
C LEU A 19 9.34 -20.73 3.78
N ARG A 20 9.06 -19.41 3.81
CA ARG A 20 9.85 -18.47 4.63
C ARG A 20 9.78 -18.81 6.11
N ALA A 21 8.59 -19.09 6.65
CA ALA A 21 8.43 -19.49 8.05
C ALA A 21 9.24 -20.75 8.38
N SER A 22 9.19 -21.77 7.51
CA SER A 22 9.92 -23.02 7.68
C SER A 22 11.43 -22.85 7.63
N VAL A 23 11.95 -21.99 6.74
CA VAL A 23 13.39 -21.68 6.72
C VAL A 23 13.82 -20.87 7.96
N MET A 24 13.02 -19.89 8.39
CA MET A 24 13.28 -19.14 9.63
C MET A 24 13.33 -20.06 10.85
N PHE A 25 12.32 -20.92 11.03
CA PHE A 25 12.29 -21.90 12.12
C PHE A 25 13.42 -22.92 12.01
N SER A 26 13.77 -23.35 10.79
CA SER A 26 14.87 -24.29 10.58
C SER A 26 16.20 -23.70 11.01
N THR A 27 16.48 -22.48 10.56
CA THR A 27 17.71 -21.78 10.92
C THR A 27 17.73 -21.46 12.41
N TYR A 28 16.58 -21.14 13.00
CA TYR A 28 16.47 -20.97 14.46
C TYR A 28 16.85 -22.23 15.24
N LEU A 29 16.25 -23.37 14.87
CA LEU A 29 16.49 -24.64 15.55
C LEU A 29 17.91 -25.16 15.34
N ILE A 30 18.45 -25.05 14.11
CA ILE A 30 19.83 -25.41 13.80
C ILE A 30 20.79 -24.49 14.56
N GLY A 31 20.54 -23.17 14.56
CA GLY A 31 21.32 -22.20 15.32
C GLY A 31 21.33 -22.51 16.82
N LYS A 32 20.17 -22.85 17.40
CA LYS A 32 20.08 -23.28 18.80
C LYS A 32 20.79 -24.61 19.08
N ALA A 33 20.80 -25.53 18.12
CA ALA A 33 21.46 -26.83 18.25
C ALA A 33 22.99 -26.72 18.19
N ILE A 34 23.51 -25.93 17.23
CA ILE A 34 24.96 -25.67 17.07
C ILE A 34 25.46 -24.79 18.21
N PHE A 35 24.74 -23.72 18.52
CA PHE A 35 25.08 -22.77 19.57
C PHE A 35 24.11 -22.96 20.74
N ARG A 36 24.48 -23.84 21.68
CA ARG A 36 23.71 -24.17 22.91
C ARG A 36 23.21 -22.95 23.71
N LYS A 37 23.83 -21.77 23.52
CA LYS A 37 23.46 -20.49 24.14
C LYS A 37 23.27 -19.34 23.13
N ALA A 38 23.00 -19.61 21.85
CA ALA A 38 22.78 -18.51 20.91
C ALA A 38 21.53 -17.72 21.31
N SER A 39 21.73 -16.42 21.53
CA SER A 39 20.63 -15.49 21.74
C SER A 39 19.82 -15.39 20.44
N VAL A 40 18.51 -15.19 20.57
CA VAL A 40 17.64 -14.95 19.40
C VAL A 40 18.16 -13.77 18.56
N TRP A 41 18.84 -12.81 19.19
CA TRP A 41 19.51 -11.67 18.58
C TRP A 41 20.68 -12.02 17.66
N ASN A 42 21.30 -13.18 17.83
CA ASN A 42 22.35 -13.66 16.91
C ASN A 42 21.75 -14.54 15.82
N VAL A 43 20.75 -15.35 16.18
CA VAL A 43 20.17 -16.34 15.25
C VAL A 43 19.29 -15.69 14.18
N LEU A 44 18.53 -14.66 14.55
CA LEU A 44 17.61 -13.98 13.63
C LEU A 44 18.35 -13.23 12.50
N PRO A 45 19.39 -12.41 12.75
CA PRO A 45 20.17 -11.81 11.66
C PRO A 45 20.95 -12.85 10.85
N ALA A 46 21.47 -13.90 11.49
CA ALA A 46 22.17 -14.98 10.78
C ALA A 46 21.24 -15.72 9.81
N SER A 47 19.98 -15.98 10.20
CA SER A 47 19.01 -16.60 9.29
C SER A 47 18.61 -15.68 8.15
N ALA A 48 18.46 -14.38 8.41
CA ALA A 48 18.22 -13.39 7.36
C ALA A 48 19.38 -13.36 6.36
N PHE A 49 20.62 -13.33 6.87
CA PHE A 49 21.83 -13.31 6.04
C PHE A 49 21.94 -14.55 5.13
N ILE A 50 21.73 -15.76 5.67
CA ILE A 50 21.76 -16.99 4.87
C ILE A 50 20.69 -16.99 3.77
N LEU A 51 19.48 -16.52 4.09
CA LEU A 51 18.41 -16.39 3.08
C LEU A 51 18.74 -15.36 1.99
N LEU A 52 19.40 -14.26 2.35
CA LEU A 52 19.83 -13.23 1.39
C LEU A 52 20.98 -13.72 0.50
N LEU A 53 21.84 -14.62 0.97
CA LEU A 53 22.84 -15.29 0.12
C LEU A 53 22.18 -16.19 -0.93
N TYR A 54 21.06 -16.84 -0.59
CA TYR A 54 20.30 -17.64 -1.54
C TYR A 54 19.55 -16.76 -2.55
N ASN A 55 18.88 -15.70 -2.08
CA ASN A 55 18.20 -14.76 -2.95
C ASN A 55 18.23 -13.33 -2.35
N PRO A 56 19.02 -12.40 -2.91
CA PRO A 56 19.13 -11.04 -2.39
C PRO A 56 17.85 -10.22 -2.58
N TYR A 57 16.97 -10.62 -3.52
CA TYR A 57 15.69 -9.93 -3.73
C TYR A 57 14.72 -10.08 -2.55
N PHE A 58 14.94 -11.02 -1.62
CA PHE A 58 14.16 -11.10 -0.38
C PHE A 58 14.27 -9.84 0.48
N LEU A 59 15.32 -9.02 0.31
CA LEU A 59 15.41 -7.73 1.00
C LEU A 59 14.26 -6.79 0.61
N PHE A 60 13.74 -6.88 -0.62
CA PHE A 60 12.66 -6.02 -1.13
C PHE A 60 11.28 -6.67 -1.02
N ASP A 61 11.22 -7.91 -0.54
CA ASP A 61 9.98 -8.64 -0.33
C ASP A 61 9.33 -8.20 0.99
N ALA A 62 8.18 -7.52 0.88
CA ALA A 62 7.43 -7.04 2.03
C ALA A 62 7.10 -8.19 3.01
N GLY A 63 6.84 -9.40 2.52
CA GLY A 63 6.55 -10.54 3.37
C GLY A 63 7.75 -11.00 4.20
N PHE A 64 8.96 -10.97 3.62
CA PHE A 64 10.20 -11.23 4.36
C PHE A 64 10.42 -10.18 5.44
N GLN A 65 10.33 -8.89 5.08
CA GLN A 65 10.53 -7.79 6.01
C GLN A 65 9.53 -7.84 7.19
N LEU A 66 8.24 -8.06 6.91
CA LEU A 66 7.19 -8.14 7.92
C LEU A 66 7.40 -9.32 8.87
N SER A 67 7.78 -10.50 8.36
CA SER A 67 8.03 -11.66 9.23
C SER A 67 9.22 -11.42 10.17
N TYR A 68 10.34 -10.90 9.67
CA TYR A 68 11.51 -10.60 10.51
C TYR A 68 11.24 -9.48 11.51
N ALA A 69 10.53 -8.42 11.09
CA ALA A 69 10.15 -7.32 11.96
C ALA A 69 9.18 -7.76 13.07
N ALA A 70 8.23 -8.65 12.76
CA ALA A 70 7.33 -9.23 13.76
C ALA A 70 8.09 -10.03 14.82
N VAL A 71 9.02 -10.90 14.39
CA VAL A 71 9.83 -11.71 15.33
C VAL A 71 10.75 -10.83 16.18
N ALA A 72 11.42 -9.84 15.57
CA ALA A 72 12.24 -8.88 16.31
C ALA A 72 11.40 -8.08 17.34
N GLY A 73 10.21 -7.62 16.93
CA GLY A 73 9.25 -6.94 17.81
C GLY A 73 8.81 -7.81 18.98
N MET A 74 8.40 -9.06 18.72
CA MET A 74 8.05 -10.03 19.76
C MET A 74 9.20 -10.25 20.74
N VAL A 75 10.38 -10.61 20.26
CA VAL A 75 11.54 -10.93 21.11
C VAL A 75 11.97 -9.73 21.97
N PHE A 76 11.82 -8.52 21.45
CA PHE A 76 12.20 -7.31 22.16
C PHE A 76 11.14 -6.81 23.15
N PHE A 77 9.90 -6.59 22.69
CA PHE A 77 8.86 -5.92 23.45
C PHE A 77 8.14 -6.86 24.43
N TYR A 78 7.83 -8.10 24.02
CA TYR A 78 7.05 -9.03 24.85
C TYR A 78 7.62 -9.21 26.27
N PRO A 79 8.91 -9.58 26.48
CA PRO A 79 9.42 -9.81 27.83
C PRO A 79 9.44 -8.55 28.70
N ARG A 80 9.50 -7.35 28.08
CA ARG A 80 9.51 -6.06 28.78
C ARG A 80 8.10 -5.63 29.16
N LEU A 81 7.15 -5.81 28.26
CA LEU A 81 5.73 -5.53 28.51
C LEU A 81 5.14 -6.51 29.52
N TYR A 82 5.50 -7.79 29.45
CA TYR A 82 5.08 -8.79 30.43
C TYR A 82 5.64 -8.51 31.83
N ARG A 83 6.86 -7.97 31.95
CA ARG A 83 7.39 -7.54 33.27
C ARG A 83 6.61 -6.38 33.88
N LEU A 84 5.93 -5.59 33.05
CA LEU A 84 5.09 -4.47 33.49
C LEU A 84 3.66 -4.89 33.80
N SER A 85 3.25 -6.11 33.46
CA SER A 85 1.87 -6.55 33.66
C SER A 85 1.58 -6.88 35.12
N PRO A 86 0.32 -6.64 35.57
CA PRO A 86 -0.11 -7.08 36.88
C PRO A 86 -0.10 -8.62 36.98
N MET A 87 -0.07 -9.15 38.21
CA MET A 87 -0.26 -10.57 38.43
C MET A 87 -1.71 -10.95 38.14
N LEU A 88 -1.90 -11.86 37.18
CA LEU A 88 -3.22 -12.34 36.74
C LEU A 88 -3.41 -13.82 37.10
N PRO A 89 -4.65 -14.30 37.28
CA PRO A 89 -4.92 -15.73 37.43
C PRO A 89 -4.54 -16.47 36.15
N LYS A 90 -4.12 -17.76 36.26
CA LYS A 90 -3.50 -18.54 35.17
C LYS A 90 -4.24 -18.48 33.82
N TRP A 91 -5.57 -18.53 33.83
CA TRP A 91 -6.38 -18.49 32.59
C TRP A 91 -6.33 -17.10 31.92
N ALA A 92 -6.40 -16.03 32.72
CA ALA A 92 -6.33 -14.65 32.23
C ALA A 92 -4.90 -14.28 31.81
N ASP A 93 -3.90 -14.80 32.53
CA ASP A 93 -2.48 -14.63 32.18
C ASP A 93 -2.18 -15.22 30.80
N TYR A 94 -2.73 -16.40 30.46
CA TYR A 94 -2.56 -16.98 29.13
C TYR A 94 -3.14 -16.10 28.01
N ALA A 95 -4.38 -15.61 28.18
CA ALA A 95 -5.00 -14.69 27.24
C ALA A 95 -4.22 -13.36 27.12
N TRP A 96 -3.72 -12.86 28.25
CA TRP A 96 -2.90 -11.65 28.33
C TRP A 96 -1.56 -11.81 27.62
N GLN A 97 -0.89 -12.95 27.78
CA GLN A 97 0.34 -13.26 27.06
C GLN A 97 0.12 -13.28 25.55
N ILE A 98 -0.95 -13.90 25.05
CA ILE A 98 -1.27 -13.91 23.61
C ILE A 98 -1.48 -12.48 23.11
N LEU A 99 -2.22 -11.66 23.86
CA LEU A 99 -2.41 -10.24 23.52
C LEU A 99 -1.08 -9.50 23.46
N LEU A 100 -0.21 -9.66 24.47
CA LEU A 100 1.09 -9.00 24.52
C LEU A 100 2.03 -9.47 23.40
N VAL A 101 2.02 -10.75 23.04
CA VAL A 101 2.79 -11.28 21.90
C VAL A 101 2.29 -10.63 20.60
N GLY A 102 0.97 -10.62 20.37
CA GLY A 102 0.37 -9.99 19.19
C GLY A 102 0.65 -8.49 19.11
N PHE A 103 0.53 -7.78 20.24
CA PHE A 103 0.87 -6.36 20.34
C PHE A 103 2.35 -6.10 20.04
N SER A 104 3.25 -6.94 20.57
CA SER A 104 4.68 -6.82 20.33
C SER A 104 5.06 -7.08 18.87
N ALA A 105 4.42 -8.07 18.23
CA ALA A 105 4.56 -8.31 16.80
C ALA A 105 4.07 -7.11 15.98
N GLN A 106 2.90 -6.57 16.34
CA GLN A 106 2.29 -5.42 15.66
C GLN A 106 3.16 -4.17 15.78
N LEU A 107 3.77 -3.91 16.94
CA LEU A 107 4.73 -2.80 17.08
C LEU A 107 5.91 -2.95 16.12
N GLY A 108 6.45 -4.16 15.97
CA GLY A 108 7.55 -4.43 15.05
C GLY A 108 7.17 -4.22 13.58
N THR A 109 5.96 -4.62 13.19
CA THR A 109 5.50 -4.53 11.80
C THR A 109 4.84 -3.19 11.45
N LEU A 110 4.44 -2.39 12.45
CA LEU A 110 3.65 -1.18 12.26
C LEU A 110 4.22 -0.21 11.21
N PRO A 111 5.51 0.18 11.24
CA PRO A 111 6.02 1.12 10.25
C PRO A 111 5.98 0.57 8.82
N LEU A 112 6.25 -0.73 8.64
CA LEU A 112 6.19 -1.40 7.35
C LEU A 112 4.76 -1.60 6.87
N SER A 113 3.83 -1.95 7.76
CA SER A 113 2.43 -2.12 7.37
C SER A 113 1.82 -0.80 6.90
N LEU A 114 2.17 0.31 7.54
CA LEU A 114 1.74 1.65 7.12
C LEU A 114 2.41 2.09 5.81
N PHE A 115 3.69 1.74 5.62
CA PHE A 115 4.43 2.06 4.41
C PHE A 115 3.92 1.28 3.18
N TYR A 116 3.70 -0.03 3.29
CA TYR A 116 3.30 -0.88 2.16
C TYR A 116 1.80 -0.93 1.91
N PHE A 117 0.98 -0.95 2.97
CA PHE A 117 -0.45 -1.19 2.85
C PHE A 117 -1.30 0.05 3.11
N HIS A 118 -0.69 1.15 3.56
CA HIS A 118 -1.38 2.42 3.85
C HIS A 118 -2.61 2.27 4.77
N GLN A 119 -2.56 1.25 5.63
CA GLN A 119 -3.68 0.89 6.49
C GLN A 119 -3.20 0.33 7.83
N PHE A 120 -3.98 0.58 8.87
CA PHE A 120 -3.77 0.02 10.20
C PHE A 120 -5.03 -0.76 10.64
N PRO A 121 -4.94 -2.09 10.81
CA PRO A 121 -6.04 -2.88 11.34
C PRO A 121 -6.19 -2.63 12.85
N VAL A 122 -7.29 -2.02 13.29
CA VAL A 122 -7.50 -1.62 14.69
C VAL A 122 -7.79 -2.85 15.56
N TYR A 123 -8.59 -3.79 15.04
CA TYR A 123 -8.96 -5.02 15.73
C TYR A 123 -7.95 -6.17 15.51
N PHE A 124 -6.67 -5.85 15.26
CA PHE A 124 -5.61 -6.86 15.07
C PHE A 124 -5.49 -7.84 16.25
N TRP A 125 -5.75 -7.37 17.48
CA TRP A 125 -5.70 -8.19 18.69
C TRP A 125 -6.82 -9.23 18.73
N LEU A 126 -8.03 -8.84 18.33
CA LEU A 126 -9.21 -9.71 18.28
C LEU A 126 -9.06 -10.74 17.16
N ALA A 127 -8.67 -10.29 15.96
CA ALA A 127 -8.33 -11.18 14.85
C ALA A 127 -7.17 -12.13 15.23
N GLY A 128 -6.17 -11.61 15.96
CA GLY A 128 -5.06 -12.39 16.49
C GLY A 128 -5.50 -13.53 17.40
N TRP A 129 -6.45 -13.29 18.32
CA TRP A 129 -7.01 -14.36 19.16
C TRP A 129 -7.72 -15.44 18.33
N VAL A 130 -8.62 -15.02 17.43
CA VAL A 130 -9.35 -15.96 16.56
C VAL A 130 -8.37 -16.84 15.78
N VAL A 131 -7.32 -16.24 15.20
CA VAL A 131 -6.31 -16.96 14.41
C VAL A 131 -5.41 -17.83 15.27
N VAL A 132 -4.99 -17.40 16.47
CA VAL A 132 -4.11 -18.20 17.33
C VAL A 132 -4.84 -19.41 17.91
N PHE A 133 -6.04 -19.22 18.49
CA PHE A 133 -6.83 -20.31 19.04
C PHE A 133 -7.34 -21.25 17.95
N GLY A 134 -7.91 -20.68 16.88
CA GLY A 134 -8.39 -21.44 15.74
C GLY A 134 -7.27 -22.15 15.00
N GLY A 135 -6.15 -21.47 14.77
CA GLY A 135 -5.00 -22.01 14.04
C GLY A 135 -4.33 -23.18 14.78
N ALA A 136 -4.18 -23.11 16.10
CA ALA A 136 -3.58 -24.19 16.88
C ALA A 136 -4.43 -25.48 16.82
N VAL A 137 -5.74 -25.35 17.01
CA VAL A 137 -6.68 -26.48 16.91
C VAL A 137 -6.74 -27.01 15.48
N PHE A 138 -6.75 -26.12 14.48
CA PHE A 138 -6.80 -26.50 13.07
C PHE A 138 -5.51 -27.22 12.63
N MET A 139 -4.34 -26.76 13.09
CA MET A 139 -3.06 -27.41 12.82
C MET A 139 -3.00 -28.82 13.44
N ALA A 140 -3.38 -28.95 14.71
CA ALA A 140 -3.41 -30.26 15.38
C ALA A 140 -4.41 -31.22 14.73
N GLY A 141 -5.62 -30.72 14.42
CA GLY A 141 -6.65 -31.49 13.76
C GLY A 141 -6.29 -31.86 12.32
N GLY A 142 -5.64 -30.97 11.57
CA GLY A 142 -5.15 -31.26 10.22
C GLY A 142 -4.06 -32.34 10.21
N ALA A 143 -3.13 -32.31 11.18
CA ALA A 143 -2.17 -33.39 11.37
C ALA A 143 -2.86 -34.73 11.70
N ALA A 144 -3.85 -34.70 12.59
CA ALA A 144 -4.64 -35.87 12.93
C ALA A 144 -5.46 -36.39 11.73
N LEU A 145 -6.00 -35.51 10.90
CA LEU A 145 -6.74 -35.86 9.68
C LEU A 145 -5.89 -36.71 8.74
N ILE A 146 -4.65 -36.30 8.49
CA ILE A 146 -3.73 -37.04 7.61
C ILE A 146 -3.45 -38.44 8.17
N LEU A 147 -3.21 -38.55 9.48
CA LEU A 147 -2.96 -39.84 10.13
C LEU A 147 -4.22 -40.74 10.13
N CYS A 148 -5.39 -40.15 10.35
CA CYS A 148 -6.67 -40.86 10.33
C CYS A 148 -7.09 -41.30 8.92
N ASP A 149 -6.74 -40.54 7.87
CA ASP A 149 -7.09 -40.90 6.49
C ASP A 149 -6.42 -42.21 6.07
N LEU A 150 -5.19 -42.45 6.55
CA LEU A 150 -4.42 -43.68 6.32
C LEU A 150 -5.01 -44.92 7.01
N MET A 151 -5.67 -44.76 8.17
CA MET A 151 -6.09 -45.89 9.02
C MET A 151 -7.61 -46.06 9.13
N PHE A 152 -8.37 -44.97 9.09
CA PHE A 152 -9.82 -44.92 9.34
C PHE A 152 -10.51 -43.85 8.46
N PRO A 153 -10.77 -44.13 7.16
CA PRO A 153 -11.30 -43.15 6.21
C PRO A 153 -12.64 -42.51 6.62
N VAL A 154 -13.50 -43.25 7.33
CA VAL A 154 -14.79 -42.72 7.81
C VAL A 154 -14.58 -41.68 8.90
N VAL A 155 -13.66 -41.93 9.84
CA VAL A 155 -13.31 -40.97 10.91
C VAL A 155 -12.63 -39.74 10.31
N ALA A 156 -11.76 -39.95 9.32
CA ALA A 156 -11.14 -38.85 8.57
C ALA A 156 -12.17 -37.96 7.88
N LYS A 157 -13.21 -38.53 7.27
CA LYS A 157 -14.30 -37.74 6.66
C LYS A 157 -15.03 -36.86 7.67
N TRP A 158 -15.38 -37.39 8.85
CA TRP A 158 -16.03 -36.61 9.90
C TRP A 158 -15.12 -35.53 10.47
N LEU A 159 -13.85 -35.84 10.70
CA LEU A 159 -12.85 -34.89 11.15
C LEU A 159 -12.61 -33.78 10.12
N GLY A 160 -12.54 -34.13 8.83
CA GLY A 160 -12.42 -33.18 7.73
C GLY A 160 -13.62 -32.24 7.64
N MET A 161 -14.85 -32.77 7.81
CA MET A 161 -16.06 -31.95 7.89
C MET A 161 -16.03 -30.99 9.10
N ALA A 162 -15.60 -31.47 10.27
CA ALA A 162 -15.46 -30.64 11.46
C ALA A 162 -14.43 -29.51 11.26
N LEU A 163 -13.26 -29.83 10.66
CA LEU A 163 -12.24 -28.84 10.33
C LEU A 163 -12.71 -27.83 9.29
N TYR A 164 -13.50 -28.27 8.31
CA TYR A 164 -14.13 -27.38 7.33
C TYR A 164 -15.06 -26.38 8.00
N TRP A 165 -15.98 -26.83 8.84
CA TRP A 165 -16.91 -25.95 9.57
C TRP A 165 -16.19 -25.01 10.53
N MET A 166 -15.13 -25.49 11.17
CA MET A 166 -14.28 -24.67 12.02
C MET A 166 -13.57 -23.58 11.22
N LEU A 167 -12.98 -23.90 10.07
CA LEU A 167 -12.33 -22.93 9.19
C LEU A 167 -13.34 -21.93 8.64
N TRP A 168 -14.53 -22.39 8.26
CA TRP A 168 -15.64 -21.53 7.86
C TRP A 168 -16.02 -20.56 8.99
N GLY A 169 -16.17 -21.05 10.22
CA GLY A 169 -16.47 -20.22 11.40
C GLY A 169 -15.38 -19.18 11.68
N ILE A 170 -14.10 -19.57 11.61
CA ILE A 170 -12.97 -18.64 11.72
C ILE A 170 -13.06 -17.54 10.66
N ASN A 171 -13.36 -17.91 9.41
CA ASN A 171 -13.48 -16.93 8.33
C ASN A 171 -14.67 -15.98 8.55
N GLN A 172 -15.82 -16.49 9.00
CA GLN A 172 -16.98 -15.65 9.34
C GLN A 172 -16.66 -14.68 10.48
N LEU A 173 -15.92 -15.12 11.50
CA LEU A 173 -15.47 -14.23 12.57
C LEU A 173 -14.54 -13.13 12.04
N ILE A 174 -13.59 -13.47 11.15
CA ILE A 174 -12.68 -12.47 10.54
C ILE A 174 -13.48 -11.47 9.68
N VAL A 175 -14.42 -11.93 8.86
CA VAL A 175 -15.29 -11.07 8.05
C VAL A 175 -16.19 -10.20 8.95
N GLY A 176 -16.74 -10.76 10.03
CA GLY A 176 -17.49 -10.00 11.02
C GLY A 176 -16.67 -8.89 11.65
N ILE A 177 -15.40 -9.16 11.99
CA ILE A 177 -14.46 -8.15 12.51
C ILE A 177 -14.19 -7.06 11.46
N GLN A 178 -14.12 -7.40 10.17
CA GLN A 178 -13.91 -6.43 9.09
C GLN A 178 -15.08 -5.46 8.95
N HIS A 179 -16.32 -5.89 9.24
CA HIS A 179 -17.51 -5.03 9.19
C HIS A 179 -17.72 -4.15 10.43
N LEU A 180 -16.94 -4.33 11.50
CA LEU A 180 -17.01 -3.45 12.66
C LEU A 180 -16.64 -2.01 12.29
N PRO A 181 -17.31 -1.00 12.90
CA PRO A 181 -16.97 0.40 12.66
C PRO A 181 -15.51 0.66 13.05
N GLY A 182 -14.76 1.31 12.15
CA GLY A 182 -13.35 1.62 12.35
C GLY A 182 -12.42 0.39 12.33
N SER A 183 -12.82 -0.72 11.69
CA SER A 183 -12.01 -1.94 11.65
C SER A 183 -10.62 -1.76 11.06
N VAL A 184 -10.53 -0.90 10.05
CA VAL A 184 -9.29 -0.53 9.38
C VAL A 184 -9.26 0.98 9.23
N ILE A 185 -8.19 1.59 9.74
CA ILE A 185 -7.87 2.99 9.41
C ILE A 185 -7.06 2.96 8.12
N GLY A 186 -7.72 3.28 7.00
CA GLY A 186 -7.09 3.32 5.67
C GLY A 186 -6.65 4.74 5.26
N GLY A 187 -5.98 4.83 4.12
CA GLY A 187 -5.57 6.11 3.51
C GLY A 187 -4.39 6.78 4.20
N ILE A 188 -3.60 6.02 4.98
CA ILE A 188 -2.45 6.55 5.69
C ILE A 188 -1.24 6.53 4.74
N TRP A 189 -0.94 7.66 4.12
CA TRP A 189 0.26 7.77 3.27
C TRP A 189 1.50 8.09 4.11
N ILE A 190 2.42 7.13 4.22
CA ILE A 190 3.70 7.29 4.91
C ILE A 190 4.83 7.04 3.91
N GLY A 191 5.71 8.03 3.76
CA GLY A 191 6.92 7.87 2.95
C GLY A 191 8.01 7.08 3.70
N ALA A 192 9.02 6.59 2.98
CA ALA A 192 10.11 5.78 3.54
C ALA A 192 10.84 6.47 4.71
N ALA A 193 11.06 7.79 4.63
CA ALA A 193 11.69 8.56 5.71
C ALA A 193 10.84 8.56 6.99
N ALA A 194 9.52 8.72 6.87
CA ALA A 194 8.62 8.68 8.02
C ALA A 194 8.56 7.27 8.62
N ALA A 195 8.56 6.21 7.79
CA ALA A 195 8.65 4.83 8.28
C ALA A 195 9.97 4.57 9.04
N PHE A 196 11.10 5.10 8.55
CA PHE A 196 12.39 5.05 9.25
C PHE A 196 12.33 5.76 10.60
N PHE A 197 11.80 6.99 10.65
CA PHE A 197 11.66 7.70 11.93
C PHE A 197 10.70 7.02 12.90
N LEU A 198 9.64 6.36 12.42
CA LEU A 198 8.79 5.52 13.27
C LEU A 198 9.57 4.36 13.89
N TYR A 199 10.49 3.72 13.15
CA TYR A 199 11.40 2.73 13.73
C TYR A 199 12.33 3.33 14.79
N VAL A 200 12.87 4.54 14.55
CA VAL A 200 13.70 5.24 15.55
C VAL A 200 12.90 5.53 16.81
N ILE A 201 11.63 5.97 16.68
CA ILE A 201 10.72 6.17 17.82
C ILE A 201 10.53 4.86 18.59
N LEU A 202 10.24 3.76 17.89
CA LEU A 202 10.06 2.45 18.52
C LEU A 202 11.34 1.97 19.25
N LEU A 203 12.52 2.21 18.67
CA LEU A 203 13.80 1.90 19.31
C LEU A 203 14.03 2.75 20.56
N LEU A 204 13.69 4.05 20.54
CA LEU A 204 13.80 4.94 21.69
C LEU A 204 12.82 4.57 22.80
N LEU A 205 11.56 4.26 22.46
CA LEU A 205 10.58 3.72 23.41
C LEU A 205 11.07 2.38 24.00
N GLY A 206 11.62 1.52 23.16
CA GLY A 206 12.23 0.27 23.57
C GLY A 206 13.41 0.44 24.52
N ALA A 207 14.29 1.41 24.23
CA ALA A 207 15.42 1.78 25.09
C ALA A 207 14.93 2.37 26.43
N THR A 208 13.81 3.11 26.42
CA THR A 208 13.16 3.60 27.64
C THR A 208 12.71 2.44 28.52
N LEU A 209 12.06 1.42 27.94
CA LEU A 209 11.63 0.23 28.65
C LEU A 209 12.82 -0.59 29.18
N ALA A 210 13.91 -0.67 28.41
CA ALA A 210 15.10 -1.44 28.77
C ALA A 210 15.96 -0.78 29.86
N PHE A 211 16.25 0.51 29.71
CA PHE A 211 17.19 1.23 30.58
C PHE A 211 16.50 2.07 31.66
N ARG A 212 15.17 2.28 31.57
CA ARG A 212 14.38 3.12 32.50
C ARG A 212 14.90 4.57 32.63
N LYS A 213 15.55 5.11 31.60
CA LYS A 213 16.07 6.48 31.57
C LYS A 213 15.14 7.42 30.82
N ALA A 214 14.76 8.54 31.44
CA ALA A 214 13.85 9.54 30.88
C ALA A 214 14.37 10.18 29.57
N ARG A 215 15.69 10.28 29.37
CA ARG A 215 16.28 10.86 28.14
C ARG A 215 15.81 10.18 26.85
N TYR A 216 15.58 8.86 26.87
CA TYR A 216 15.12 8.13 25.70
C TYR A 216 13.64 8.39 25.42
N LEU A 217 12.84 8.55 26.48
CA LEU A 217 11.44 8.95 26.36
C LEU A 217 11.32 10.36 25.81
N MET A 218 12.13 11.30 26.32
CA MET A 218 12.18 12.67 25.80
C MET A 218 12.57 12.69 24.33
N GLY A 219 13.56 11.89 23.91
CA GLY A 219 13.92 11.74 22.50
C GLY A 219 12.77 11.20 21.64
N ALA A 220 12.04 10.18 22.12
CA ALA A 220 10.88 9.64 21.42
C ALA A 220 9.74 10.66 21.30
N LEU A 221 9.49 11.45 22.35
CA LEU A 221 8.47 12.49 22.37
C LEU A 221 8.85 13.67 21.46
N MET A 222 10.11 14.11 21.48
CA MET A 222 10.63 15.14 20.58
C MET A 222 10.50 14.72 19.11
N LEU A 223 10.87 13.47 18.80
CA LEU A 223 10.79 12.97 17.44
C LEU A 223 9.33 12.83 16.98
N THR A 224 8.44 12.32 17.84
CA THR A 224 7.00 12.28 17.57
C THR A 224 6.43 13.69 17.34
N GLY A 225 6.80 14.66 18.18
CA GLY A 225 6.41 16.05 18.03
C GLY A 225 6.88 16.65 16.71
N SER A 226 8.14 16.41 16.33
CA SER A 226 8.68 16.90 15.06
C SER A 226 7.96 16.29 13.84
N LEU A 227 7.67 14.99 13.87
CA LEU A 227 6.87 14.34 12.82
C LEU A 227 5.44 14.90 12.79
N GLY A 228 4.84 15.19 13.94
CA GLY A 228 3.53 15.81 14.04
C GLY A 228 3.50 17.21 13.42
N ILE A 229 4.53 18.03 13.66
CA ILE A 229 4.68 19.36 13.06
C ILE A 229 4.84 19.25 11.54
N VAL A 230 5.73 18.37 11.05
CA VAL A 230 5.93 18.14 9.61
C VAL A 230 4.64 17.66 8.96
N HIS A 231 3.90 16.76 9.62
CA HIS A 231 2.61 16.29 9.13
C HIS A 231 1.59 17.43 9.07
N ALA A 232 1.47 18.24 10.12
CA ALA A 232 0.57 19.39 10.15
C ALA A 232 0.90 20.42 9.06
N MET A 233 2.18 20.74 8.86
CA MET A 233 2.65 21.61 7.77
C MET A 233 2.27 21.04 6.41
N ARG A 234 2.42 19.72 6.20
CA ARG A 234 2.04 19.05 4.96
C ARG A 234 0.54 19.09 4.71
N VAL A 235 -0.27 18.81 5.73
CA VAL A 235 -1.73 18.89 5.63
C VAL A 235 -2.17 20.32 5.32
N HIS A 236 -1.57 21.32 5.97
CA HIS A 236 -1.86 22.72 5.67
C HIS A 236 -1.50 23.09 4.21
N ALA A 237 -0.34 22.65 3.73
CA ALA A 237 0.04 22.83 2.32
C ALA A 237 -0.93 22.13 1.36
N GLN A 238 -1.37 20.91 1.69
CA GLN A 238 -2.35 20.15 0.90
C GLN A 238 -3.70 20.85 0.82
N LEU A 239 -4.20 21.46 1.90
CA LEU A 239 -5.46 22.21 1.89
C LEU A 239 -5.43 23.43 0.96
N SER A 240 -4.25 23.99 0.70
CA SER A 240 -4.07 25.11 -0.24
C SER A 240 -3.68 24.67 -1.66
N GLN A 241 -3.57 23.37 -1.92
CA GLN A 241 -3.03 22.88 -3.19
C GLN A 241 -3.98 23.12 -4.37
N LYS A 242 -3.39 23.41 -5.53
CA LYS A 242 -4.06 23.56 -6.82
C LYS A 242 -3.35 22.69 -7.84
N GLN A 243 -3.56 21.39 -7.76
CA GLN A 243 -2.81 20.43 -8.58
C GLN A 243 -3.70 19.83 -9.66
N ILE A 244 -3.15 19.66 -10.86
CA ILE A 244 -3.74 18.88 -11.96
C ILE A 244 -2.83 17.68 -12.18
N ALA A 245 -3.39 16.48 -12.24
CA ALA A 245 -2.67 15.25 -12.53
C ALA A 245 -3.34 14.49 -13.68
N ILE A 246 -2.55 14.11 -14.68
CA ILE A 246 -2.99 13.29 -15.83
C ILE A 246 -2.24 11.96 -15.74
N TYR A 247 -2.98 10.85 -15.63
CA TYR A 247 -2.38 9.52 -15.40
C TYR A 247 -2.32 8.69 -16.67
N SER A 248 -1.34 7.79 -16.72
CA SER A 248 -1.27 6.77 -17.77
C SER A 248 -2.24 5.63 -17.45
N ILE A 249 -3.30 5.49 -18.23
CA ILE A 249 -4.22 4.35 -18.16
C ILE A 249 -4.44 3.78 -19.55
N THR A 250 -4.45 2.46 -19.67
CA THR A 250 -4.67 1.78 -20.96
C THR A 250 -6.14 1.89 -21.37
N ASN A 251 -6.39 2.34 -22.61
CA ASN A 251 -7.72 2.42 -23.25
C ASN A 251 -8.72 3.39 -22.60
N SER A 252 -8.27 4.24 -21.66
CA SER A 252 -9.13 5.26 -21.06
C SER A 252 -8.29 6.41 -20.52
N ARG A 253 -8.91 7.56 -20.32
CA ARG A 253 -8.30 8.76 -19.77
C ARG A 253 -8.69 8.92 -18.31
N LEU A 254 -7.75 9.36 -17.49
CA LEU A 254 -8.02 9.76 -16.12
C LEU A 254 -7.26 11.04 -15.77
N MET A 255 -8.01 12.06 -15.37
CA MET A 255 -7.48 13.33 -14.91
C MET A 255 -8.06 13.67 -13.54
N ASP A 256 -7.21 14.13 -12.65
CA ASP A 256 -7.55 14.56 -11.31
C ASP A 256 -7.23 16.04 -11.13
N PHE A 257 -8.21 16.79 -10.63
CA PHE A 257 -8.10 18.21 -10.29
C PHE A 257 -8.23 18.35 -8.76
N PHE A 258 -7.13 18.66 -8.09
CA PHE A 258 -7.03 18.83 -6.65
C PHE A 258 -7.22 20.29 -6.26
N ALA A 259 -8.35 20.60 -5.63
CA ALA A 259 -8.64 21.90 -5.01
C ALA A 259 -8.68 21.72 -3.49
N GLY A 260 -7.51 21.81 -2.85
CA GLY A 260 -7.38 21.50 -1.44
C GLY A 260 -7.58 20.00 -1.14
N ASP A 261 -8.51 19.68 -0.26
CA ASP A 261 -8.94 18.31 0.09
C ASP A 261 -9.95 17.69 -0.89
N ARG A 262 -10.54 18.52 -1.77
CA ARG A 262 -11.50 18.10 -2.78
C ARG A 262 -10.80 17.68 -4.07
N LEU A 263 -11.16 16.51 -4.54
CA LEU A 263 -10.69 15.95 -5.79
C LEU A 263 -11.85 15.85 -6.77
N PHE A 264 -11.71 16.50 -7.93
CA PHE A 264 -12.59 16.29 -9.06
C PHE A 264 -11.90 15.37 -10.05
N THR A 265 -12.53 14.26 -10.39
CA THR A 265 -11.98 13.27 -11.31
C THR A 265 -12.77 13.31 -12.62
N LEU A 266 -12.05 13.51 -13.72
CA LEU A 266 -12.59 13.33 -15.07
C LEU A 266 -12.05 12.03 -15.66
N GLY A 267 -12.94 11.07 -15.88
CA GLY A 267 -12.60 9.72 -16.35
C GLY A 267 -13.37 9.34 -17.60
N GLY A 268 -12.84 8.42 -18.41
CA GLY A 268 -13.60 7.80 -19.49
C GLY A 268 -14.54 6.69 -18.99
N ASP A 269 -15.64 6.44 -19.72
CA ASP A 269 -16.72 5.52 -19.34
C ASP A 269 -16.28 4.06 -19.10
N SER A 270 -15.10 3.67 -19.60
CA SER A 270 -14.55 2.31 -19.51
C SER A 270 -13.62 2.06 -18.31
N LEU A 271 -13.47 3.02 -17.38
CA LEU A 271 -12.54 2.90 -16.26
C LEU A 271 -13.00 1.89 -15.20
N THR A 272 -12.13 0.92 -14.90
CA THR A 272 -12.35 0.01 -13.76
C THR A 272 -11.78 0.56 -12.46
N VAL A 273 -12.41 0.22 -11.33
CA VAL A 273 -11.93 0.59 -9.98
C VAL A 273 -10.48 0.18 -9.76
N ARG A 274 -10.05 -0.98 -10.28
CA ARG A 274 -8.67 -1.47 -10.16
C ARG A 274 -7.65 -0.61 -10.91
N GLN A 275 -8.01 -0.12 -12.10
CA GLN A 275 -7.12 0.76 -12.87
C GLN A 275 -6.91 2.10 -12.17
N ILE A 276 -7.97 2.68 -11.61
CA ILE A 276 -7.89 3.91 -10.82
C ILE A 276 -7.04 3.66 -9.56
N ALA A 277 -7.28 2.54 -8.88
CA ALA A 277 -6.56 2.15 -7.68
C ALA A 277 -5.04 2.02 -7.93
N PHE A 278 -4.65 1.47 -9.07
CA PHE A 278 -3.25 1.28 -9.42
C PHE A 278 -2.57 2.57 -9.89
N SER A 279 -3.21 3.32 -10.80
CA SER A 279 -2.56 4.47 -11.46
C SER A 279 -2.66 5.78 -10.68
N ALA A 280 -3.78 6.04 -9.98
CA ALA A 280 -4.06 7.34 -9.38
C ALA A 280 -4.08 7.34 -7.86
N GLN A 281 -4.51 6.24 -7.22
CA GLN A 281 -4.67 6.20 -5.76
C GLN A 281 -3.42 6.59 -4.95
N PRO A 282 -2.19 6.19 -5.33
CA PRO A 282 -1.00 6.61 -4.59
C PRO A 282 -0.83 8.13 -4.57
N ASN A 283 -1.08 8.81 -5.70
CA ASN A 283 -1.02 10.26 -5.78
C ASN A 283 -2.19 10.90 -5.01
N ARG A 284 -3.40 10.35 -5.11
CA ARG A 284 -4.57 10.83 -4.35
C ARG A 284 -4.33 10.82 -2.83
N TRP A 285 -3.78 9.73 -2.30
CA TRP A 285 -3.40 9.64 -0.90
C TRP A 285 -2.23 10.56 -0.55
N ALA A 286 -1.21 10.66 -1.41
CA ALA A 286 -0.06 11.55 -1.19
C ALA A 286 -0.45 13.04 -1.17
N SER A 287 -1.48 13.41 -1.94
CA SER A 287 -2.08 14.74 -1.98
C SER A 287 -3.14 14.96 -0.90
N GLY A 288 -3.56 13.93 -0.16
CA GLY A 288 -4.53 14.06 0.93
C GLY A 288 -5.97 14.27 0.44
N ALA A 289 -6.33 13.78 -0.75
CA ALA A 289 -7.70 13.84 -1.24
C ALA A 289 -8.64 13.00 -0.35
N GLN A 290 -9.69 13.63 0.18
CA GLN A 290 -10.67 12.97 1.05
C GLN A 290 -12.03 12.82 0.35
N SER A 291 -12.47 13.85 -0.37
CA SER A 291 -13.72 13.81 -1.14
C SER A 291 -13.40 13.67 -2.62
N ILE A 292 -13.85 12.57 -3.23
CA ILE A 292 -13.68 12.31 -4.66
C ILE A 292 -15.04 12.49 -5.33
N GLU A 293 -15.15 13.49 -6.20
CA GLU A 293 -16.32 13.72 -7.06
C GLU A 293 -15.96 13.30 -8.48
N MET A 294 -16.61 12.27 -9.00
CA MET A 294 -16.49 11.90 -10.41
C MET A 294 -17.39 12.81 -11.23
N LEU A 295 -16.80 13.52 -12.20
CA LEU A 295 -17.52 14.39 -13.11
C LEU A 295 -18.11 13.57 -14.25
N GLY A 296 -19.37 13.86 -14.59
CA GLY A 296 -20.01 13.33 -15.79
C GLY A 296 -19.54 14.03 -17.07
N PRO A 297 -19.98 13.55 -18.25
CA PRO A 297 -19.62 14.12 -19.55
C PRO A 297 -20.28 15.48 -19.85
N ASP A 298 -21.27 15.89 -19.05
CA ASP A 298 -22.01 17.14 -19.24
C ASP A 298 -21.19 18.37 -18.83
N SER A 299 -21.49 19.50 -19.46
CA SER A 299 -20.86 20.78 -19.13
C SER A 299 -21.12 21.12 -17.66
N LEU A 300 -20.05 21.30 -16.88
CA LEU A 300 -20.09 21.48 -15.44
C LEU A 300 -19.35 22.76 -15.06
N THR A 301 -20.04 23.70 -14.43
CA THR A 301 -19.43 24.91 -13.87
C THR A 301 -19.49 24.87 -12.35
N ARG A 302 -18.33 24.81 -11.70
CA ARG A 302 -18.13 24.94 -10.25
C ARG A 302 -17.26 26.17 -9.97
N SER A 303 -17.14 26.57 -8.71
CA SER A 303 -16.40 27.79 -8.33
C SER A 303 -14.94 27.82 -8.80
N ASN A 304 -14.28 26.66 -8.90
CA ASN A 304 -12.86 26.55 -9.24
C ASN A 304 -12.57 25.65 -10.45
N LEU A 305 -13.61 25.05 -11.05
CA LEU A 305 -13.49 24.13 -12.18
C LEU A 305 -14.65 24.37 -13.14
N MET A 306 -14.33 24.60 -14.41
CA MET A 306 -15.29 24.65 -15.50
C MET A 306 -14.90 23.61 -16.53
N PHE A 307 -15.82 22.70 -16.83
CA PHE A 307 -15.69 21.71 -17.88
C PHE A 307 -16.74 21.99 -18.94
N ASP A 308 -16.32 22.31 -20.15
CA ASP A 308 -17.19 22.46 -21.32
C ASP A 308 -16.44 21.94 -22.54
N SER A 309 -16.73 20.69 -22.92
CA SER A 309 -15.96 19.94 -23.92
C SER A 309 -15.78 20.74 -25.22
N PRO A 310 -14.54 20.92 -25.73
CA PRO A 310 -13.28 20.25 -25.36
C PRO A 310 -12.44 20.97 -24.29
N PHE A 311 -12.92 22.06 -23.70
CA PHE A 311 -12.15 22.91 -22.80
C PHE A 311 -12.36 22.55 -21.33
N VAL A 312 -11.27 22.63 -20.58
CA VAL A 312 -11.28 22.54 -19.12
C VAL A 312 -10.53 23.73 -18.57
N GLN A 313 -11.17 24.48 -17.66
CA GLN A 313 -10.51 25.52 -16.90
C GLN A 313 -10.49 25.12 -15.42
N PHE A 314 -9.30 25.09 -14.84
CA PHE A 314 -9.10 24.85 -13.42
C PHE A 314 -8.29 26.01 -12.82
N TYR A 315 -8.92 26.81 -11.97
CA TYR A 315 -8.40 28.11 -11.55
C TYR A 315 -7.94 28.97 -12.75
N ASP A 316 -6.66 29.32 -12.81
CA ASP A 316 -6.00 30.11 -13.84
C ASP A 316 -5.53 29.27 -15.05
N LYS A 317 -5.50 27.93 -14.92
CA LYS A 317 -5.04 27.03 -15.97
C LYS A 317 -6.15 26.70 -16.95
N LYS A 318 -5.87 26.88 -18.23
CA LYS A 318 -6.77 26.50 -19.33
C LYS A 318 -6.19 25.31 -20.09
N ILE A 319 -7.02 24.31 -20.32
CA ILE A 319 -6.66 23.06 -20.99
C ILE A 319 -7.62 22.83 -22.15
N ALA A 320 -7.10 22.45 -23.31
CA ALA A 320 -7.91 21.93 -24.41
C ALA A 320 -7.63 20.44 -24.61
N ILE A 321 -8.68 19.65 -24.68
CA ILE A 321 -8.58 18.22 -24.95
C ILE A 321 -8.94 17.96 -26.41
N VAL A 322 -7.98 17.43 -27.16
CA VAL A 322 -8.18 17.03 -28.55
C VAL A 322 -8.32 15.52 -28.64
N GLU A 323 -9.55 15.06 -28.82
CA GLU A 323 -9.88 13.63 -28.99
C GLU A 323 -10.05 13.20 -30.45
N SER A 324 -10.30 14.16 -31.33
CA SER A 324 -10.54 13.92 -32.75
C SER A 324 -10.05 15.11 -33.57
N GLY A 325 -9.54 14.84 -34.78
CA GLY A 325 -9.17 15.89 -35.72
C GLY A 325 -10.32 16.78 -36.14
N GLN A 326 -11.58 16.38 -35.90
CA GLN A 326 -12.72 17.27 -36.13
C GLN A 326 -12.80 18.46 -35.16
N LEU A 327 -12.14 18.40 -34.00
CA LEU A 327 -12.11 19.50 -33.02
C LEU A 327 -11.16 20.63 -33.43
N ILE A 328 -10.23 20.34 -34.35
CA ILE A 328 -9.21 21.26 -34.84
C ILE A 328 -9.62 21.92 -36.17
N LYS A 329 -10.77 21.52 -36.73
CA LYS A 329 -11.27 22.12 -37.97
C LYS A 329 -11.54 23.62 -37.77
N PRO A 330 -11.05 24.49 -38.68
CA PRO A 330 -11.26 25.93 -38.61
C PRO A 330 -12.75 26.28 -38.49
N GLY A 331 -13.09 27.19 -37.58
CA GLY A 331 -14.45 27.73 -37.43
C GLY A 331 -15.39 26.91 -36.55
N ARG A 332 -15.00 25.72 -36.07
CA ARG A 332 -15.81 24.94 -35.11
C ARG A 332 -15.80 25.54 -33.70
N PHE A 333 -14.64 26.03 -33.28
CA PHE A 333 -14.44 26.71 -32.01
C PHE A 333 -13.66 28.01 -32.23
N PRO A 334 -13.85 29.04 -31.39
CA PRO A 334 -13.01 30.22 -31.43
C PRO A 334 -11.56 29.85 -31.10
N SER A 335 -10.60 30.64 -31.61
CA SER A 335 -9.21 30.48 -31.20
C SER A 335 -9.05 30.99 -29.77
N VAL A 336 -8.83 30.05 -28.85
CA VAL A 336 -8.67 30.34 -27.42
C VAL A 336 -7.25 29.95 -27.00
N PRO A 337 -6.47 30.88 -26.42
CA PRO A 337 -5.17 30.53 -25.87
C PRO A 337 -5.36 29.65 -24.63
N VAL A 338 -4.66 28.52 -24.61
CA VAL A 338 -4.67 27.55 -23.51
C VAL A 338 -3.25 27.36 -22.97
N ASP A 339 -3.10 26.92 -21.74
CA ASP A 339 -1.77 26.62 -21.20
C ASP A 339 -1.31 25.24 -21.67
N VAL A 340 -2.23 24.28 -21.73
CA VAL A 340 -1.94 22.88 -22.04
C VAL A 340 -2.91 22.32 -23.07
N VAL A 341 -2.37 21.64 -24.08
CA VAL A 341 -3.17 20.79 -24.98
C VAL A 341 -2.93 19.34 -24.64
N ILE A 342 -4.01 18.57 -24.51
CA ILE A 342 -3.97 17.13 -24.29
C ILE A 342 -4.39 16.44 -25.59
N LEU A 343 -3.51 15.63 -26.16
CA LEU A 343 -3.84 14.78 -27.30
C LEU A 343 -4.26 13.41 -26.76
N ALA A 344 -5.55 13.10 -26.86
CA ALA A 344 -6.16 11.89 -26.30
C ALA A 344 -6.81 11.02 -27.38
N ASN A 345 -6.77 9.70 -27.25
CA ASN A 345 -7.43 8.77 -28.18
C ASN A 345 -6.91 8.79 -29.65
N ASN A 346 -5.62 9.08 -29.88
CA ASN A 346 -4.96 9.07 -31.21
C ASN A 346 -5.62 9.97 -32.28
N PRO A 347 -5.80 11.28 -32.05
CA PRO A 347 -6.36 12.18 -33.05
C PRO A 347 -5.40 12.29 -34.24
N TRP A 348 -5.85 12.18 -35.47
CA TRP A 348 -4.97 12.33 -36.64
C TRP A 348 -4.74 13.81 -36.98
N VAL A 349 -3.83 14.46 -36.24
CA VAL A 349 -3.56 15.92 -36.30
C VAL A 349 -2.07 16.22 -36.21
N SER A 350 -1.63 17.37 -36.74
CA SER A 350 -0.28 17.90 -36.50
C SER A 350 -0.25 18.87 -35.33
N ILE A 351 0.91 19.02 -34.69
CA ILE A 351 1.13 19.97 -33.59
C ILE A 351 0.94 21.42 -34.07
N GLU A 352 1.34 21.71 -35.30
CA GLU A 352 1.15 23.03 -35.91
C GLU A 352 -0.34 23.35 -36.11
N GLU A 353 -1.15 22.40 -36.59
CA GLU A 353 -2.61 22.55 -36.70
C GLU A 353 -3.24 22.80 -35.32
N CYS A 354 -2.84 22.04 -34.31
CA CYS A 354 -3.27 22.25 -32.92
C CYS A 354 -2.94 23.68 -32.47
N ARG A 355 -1.73 24.16 -32.76
CA ARG A 355 -1.24 25.46 -32.29
C ARG A 355 -1.89 26.64 -32.99
N ARG A 356 -2.22 26.50 -34.28
CA ARG A 356 -2.98 27.50 -35.04
C ARG A 356 -4.39 27.67 -34.49
N GLN A 357 -5.05 26.58 -34.14
CA GLN A 357 -6.40 26.62 -33.60
C GLN A 357 -6.40 27.02 -32.12
N PHE A 358 -5.54 26.42 -31.31
CA PHE A 358 -5.41 26.66 -29.88
C PHE A 358 -3.95 27.03 -29.57
N PRO A 359 -3.60 28.31 -29.42
CA PRO A 359 -2.24 28.67 -29.01
C PRO A 359 -1.93 28.10 -27.62
N PHE A 360 -0.88 27.28 -27.48
CA PHE A 360 -0.54 26.62 -26.22
C PHE A 360 0.93 26.69 -25.84
N LYS A 361 1.23 26.49 -24.55
CA LYS A 361 2.59 26.50 -24.00
C LYS A 361 3.21 25.10 -23.88
N THR A 362 2.39 24.09 -23.62
CA THR A 362 2.85 22.71 -23.40
C THR A 362 1.85 21.72 -23.99
N VAL A 363 2.33 20.60 -24.52
CA VAL A 363 1.49 19.49 -24.97
C VAL A 363 1.72 18.25 -24.12
N VAL A 364 0.63 17.56 -23.77
CA VAL A 364 0.66 16.30 -23.05
C VAL A 364 0.07 15.21 -23.94
N PHE A 365 0.83 14.15 -24.15
CA PHE A 365 0.36 12.97 -24.87
C PHE A 365 -0.24 11.99 -23.87
N ASP A 366 -1.57 11.79 -23.96
CA ASP A 366 -2.24 10.72 -23.22
C ASP A 366 -1.74 9.35 -23.73
N ASN A 367 -2.17 8.25 -23.13
CA ASN A 367 -1.78 6.87 -23.46
C ASN A 367 -2.29 6.43 -24.85
N THR A 368 -1.68 7.04 -25.86
CA THR A 368 -1.94 6.94 -27.29
C THR A 368 -1.32 5.64 -27.79
N LYS A 369 -2.10 4.85 -28.54
CA LYS A 369 -1.76 3.48 -28.97
C LYS A 369 -0.70 3.47 -30.08
N HIS A 370 -0.73 4.45 -30.96
CA HIS A 370 0.16 4.49 -32.13
C HIS A 370 1.49 5.15 -31.82
N TRP A 371 2.50 4.34 -31.47
CA TRP A 371 3.86 4.82 -31.16
C TRP A 371 4.48 5.69 -32.27
N LYS A 372 4.20 5.38 -33.55
CA LYS A 372 4.68 6.17 -34.70
C LYS A 372 4.14 7.59 -34.69
N GLN A 373 2.89 7.75 -34.27
CA GLN A 373 2.23 9.05 -34.20
C GLN A 373 2.79 9.87 -33.05
N VAL A 374 3.00 9.26 -31.88
CA VAL A 374 3.64 9.91 -30.74
C VAL A 374 5.08 10.31 -31.08
N ALA A 375 5.83 9.46 -31.79
CA ALA A 375 7.17 9.80 -32.28
C ALA A 375 7.16 10.99 -33.24
N ARG A 376 6.16 11.04 -34.15
CA ARG A 376 5.95 12.19 -35.04
C ARG A 376 5.69 13.47 -34.23
N TRP A 377 4.76 13.46 -33.28
CA TRP A 377 4.48 14.62 -32.44
C TRP A 377 5.68 15.07 -31.61
N LYS A 378 6.46 14.14 -31.06
CA LYS A 378 7.72 14.46 -30.36
C LYS A 378 8.70 15.18 -31.29
N SER A 379 8.85 14.72 -32.54
CA SER A 379 9.71 15.38 -33.52
C SER A 379 9.21 16.78 -33.93
N GLU A 380 7.89 16.95 -34.08
CA GLU A 380 7.27 18.25 -34.37
C GLU A 380 7.46 19.22 -33.19
N CYS A 381 7.27 18.75 -31.95
CA CYS A 381 7.51 19.56 -30.74
C CYS A 381 8.97 19.98 -30.61
N ALA A 382 9.91 19.07 -30.91
CA ALA A 382 11.34 19.37 -30.89
C ALA A 382 11.73 20.41 -31.95
N ALA A 383 11.15 20.34 -33.14
CA ALA A 383 11.37 21.31 -34.22
C ALA A 383 10.86 22.71 -33.86
N GLU A 384 9.72 22.80 -33.16
CA GLU A 384 9.11 24.07 -32.76
C GLU A 384 9.56 24.58 -31.37
N GLY A 385 10.41 23.83 -30.65
CA GLY A 385 10.87 24.18 -29.31
C GLY A 385 9.76 24.11 -28.24
N ILE A 386 8.73 23.29 -28.45
CA ILE A 386 7.58 23.15 -27.56
C ILE A 386 7.86 22.06 -26.50
N PRO A 387 7.69 22.35 -25.21
CA PRO A 387 7.69 21.32 -24.17
C PRO A 387 6.59 20.28 -24.39
N CYS A 388 6.97 19.02 -24.48
CA CYS A 388 6.05 17.89 -24.59
C CYS A 388 6.27 16.87 -23.47
N HIS A 389 5.18 16.33 -22.91
CA HIS A 389 5.21 15.28 -21.89
C HIS A 389 4.48 14.03 -22.38
N ASP A 390 5.18 12.89 -22.40
CA ASP A 390 4.59 11.60 -22.74
C ASP A 390 4.27 10.82 -21.46
N VAL A 391 2.98 10.68 -21.16
CA VAL A 391 2.54 10.08 -19.89
C VAL A 391 2.90 8.58 -19.83
N ARG A 392 3.14 7.91 -20.96
CA ARG A 392 3.54 6.50 -21.02
C ARG A 392 5.02 6.29 -20.70
N GLU A 393 5.89 7.19 -21.14
CA GLU A 393 7.34 7.08 -20.91
C GLU A 393 7.79 7.78 -19.63
N GLN A 394 7.20 8.94 -19.33
CA GLN A 394 7.62 9.83 -18.24
C GLN A 394 6.74 9.71 -16.99
N GLY A 395 5.68 8.89 -17.06
CA GLY A 395 4.69 8.77 -15.99
C GLY A 395 3.72 9.94 -15.94
N ALA A 396 2.94 10.03 -14.86
CA ALA A 396 1.88 11.02 -14.72
C ALA A 396 2.39 12.46 -14.92
N TRP A 397 1.69 13.24 -15.73
CA TRP A 397 1.96 14.68 -15.83
C TRP A 397 1.29 15.40 -14.67
N VAL A 398 2.03 16.24 -13.96
CA VAL A 398 1.53 16.96 -12.79
C VAL A 398 1.88 18.44 -12.91
N SER A 399 0.87 19.31 -12.81
CA SER A 399 1.04 20.76 -12.68
C SER A 399 0.51 21.20 -11.33
N ARG A 400 1.25 22.05 -10.62
CA ARG A 400 0.87 22.65 -9.33
C ARG A 400 0.67 24.15 -9.45
#